data_AF-A0A1Y5EQ88-F1
#
_entry.id   AF-A0A1Y5EQ88-F1
#
_cell.length_a   1.000
_cell.length_b   1.000
_cell.length_c   1.000
_cell.angle_alpha   90.00
_cell.angle_beta   90.00
_cell.angle_gamma   90.00
#
_symmetry.space_group_name_H-M   'P 1'
#
loop_
_entity.id
_entity.type
_entity.pdbx_description
1 polymer ?
#
loop_
_entity_poly.entity_id
_entity_poly.type
_entity_poly.pdbx_seq_one_letter_code
_entity_poly.pdbx_strand_id
1 'polypeptide(L)'
;MIEENGYSHVFKFNGSYDITENLIFGFVSSISSGRPQSYLGRHPTGVDSCAAGNVWEACYGNTGHESFYDENEQPAKRGSKGNLDWVTNVDLSLTYITEVMEGDLSFKATVYNVFDSDSATNINETRTSLNDDGNLVKNADYGSITDRQTERYVSFVARYEF
;
A
#
# COMPACT_ATOMS: atom_id res chain seq x y z
N MET A 1 -1.15 -13.56 -10.71
CA MET A 1 -1.57 -12.20 -10.31
C MET A 1 -0.31 -11.35 -10.34
N ILE A 2 -0.11 -10.56 -11.40
CA ILE A 2 1.03 -9.63 -11.48
C ILE A 2 0.55 -8.36 -10.78
N GLU A 3 1.02 -8.14 -9.56
CA GLU A 3 0.77 -6.91 -8.81
C GLU A 3 1.63 -5.80 -9.44
N GLU A 4 1.08 -5.14 -10.45
CA GLU A 4 1.70 -3.95 -11.03
C GLU A 4 1.63 -2.82 -10.00
N ASN A 5 2.79 -2.43 -9.48
CA ASN A 5 2.96 -1.47 -8.39
C ASN A 5 2.46 -0.09 -8.84
N GLY A 6 1.17 0.20 -8.60
CA GLY A 6 0.43 1.32 -9.18
C GLY A 6 0.72 2.70 -8.59
N TYR A 7 1.91 2.92 -8.01
CA TYR A 7 2.30 4.24 -7.53
C TYR A 7 2.72 5.11 -8.72
N SER A 8 1.91 6.11 -9.06
CA SER A 8 2.18 6.99 -10.21
C SER A 8 3.39 7.90 -9.97
N HIS A 9 3.61 8.34 -8.73
CA HIS A 9 4.72 9.21 -8.37
C HIS A 9 5.29 8.84 -7.00
N VAL A 10 6.63 8.75 -6.91
CA VAL A 10 7.35 8.50 -5.67
C VAL A 10 8.57 9.41 -5.61
N PHE A 11 8.64 10.24 -4.57
CA PHE A 11 9.79 11.08 -4.25
C PHE A 11 10.47 10.53 -3.00
N LYS A 12 11.80 10.43 -3.02
CA LYS A 12 12.60 9.97 -1.90
C LYS A 12 13.73 10.94 -1.65
N PHE A 13 13.86 11.40 -0.42
CA PHE A 13 14.97 12.24 0.02
C PHE A 13 15.61 11.59 1.25
N ASN A 14 16.92 11.48 1.22
CA ASN A 14 17.69 10.94 2.33
C ASN A 14 18.96 11.77 2.47
N GLY A 15 19.49 11.78 3.69
CA GLY A 15 20.75 12.45 3.97
C GLY A 15 21.23 12.14 5.37
N SER A 16 22.51 12.41 5.58
CA SER A 16 23.14 12.37 6.88
C SER A 16 23.95 13.63 7.08
N TYR A 17 24.13 13.99 8.34
CA TYR A 17 24.90 15.13 8.76
C TYR A 17 25.66 14.78 10.05
N ASP A 18 26.97 14.90 10.00
CA ASP A 18 27.83 14.70 11.15
C ASP A 18 27.77 15.98 12.00
N ILE A 19 27.05 15.90 13.12
CA ILE A 19 26.94 17.02 14.08
C ILE A 19 28.29 17.23 14.76
N THR A 20 28.94 16.12 15.12
CA THR A 20 30.32 16.04 15.63
C THR A 20 30.98 14.79 15.06
N GLU A 21 32.27 14.59 15.33
CA GLU A 21 33.03 13.39 14.90
C GLU A 21 32.43 12.07 15.41
N ASN A 22 31.66 12.13 16.49
CA ASN A 22 31.07 10.97 17.16
C ASN A 22 29.53 10.98 17.19
N LEU A 23 28.87 11.98 16.58
CA LEU A 23 27.42 12.11 16.58
C LEU A 23 26.91 12.40 15.17
N ILE A 24 26.16 11.44 14.62
CA ILE A 24 25.66 11.48 13.25
C ILE A 24 24.13 11.56 13.27
N PHE A 25 23.59 12.60 12.66
CA PHE A 25 22.18 12.71 12.37
C PHE A 25 21.88 12.15 10.98
N GLY A 26 20.76 11.44 10.84
CA GLY A 26 20.30 10.92 9.55
C GLY A 26 18.80 11.15 9.39
N PHE A 27 18.36 11.34 8.16
CA PHE A 27 16.95 11.37 7.82
C PHE A 27 16.68 10.60 6.54
N VAL A 28 15.52 9.97 6.49
CA VAL A 28 14.97 9.33 5.29
C VAL A 28 13.52 9.79 5.18
N SER A 29 13.12 10.22 4.00
CA SER A 29 11.75 10.63 3.72
C SER A 29 11.28 10.10 2.38
N SER A 30 10.01 9.76 2.31
CA SER A 30 9.32 9.36 1.09
C SER A 30 7.95 10.01 1.01
N ILE A 31 7.58 10.42 -0.20
CA ILE A 31 6.26 10.95 -0.53
C ILE A 31 5.79 10.19 -1.77
N SER A 32 4.71 9.44 -1.66
CA SER A 32 4.15 8.65 -2.76
C SER A 32 2.68 8.94 -2.97
N SER A 33 2.26 9.04 -4.24
CA SER A 33 0.85 9.09 -4.61
C SER A 33 0.13 7.85 -4.11
N GLY A 34 -1.12 7.94 -3.65
CA GLY A 34 -1.87 6.73 -3.33
C GLY A 34 -2.13 5.88 -4.58
N ARG A 35 -2.28 4.56 -4.39
CA ARG A 35 -2.56 3.64 -5.49
C ARG A 35 -3.93 3.92 -6.13
N PRO A 36 -4.09 3.66 -7.43
CA PRO A 36 -5.37 3.79 -8.10
C PRO A 36 -6.36 2.74 -7.59
N GLN A 37 -7.63 3.14 -7.57
CA GLN A 37 -8.77 2.33 -7.14
C GLN A 37 -9.47 1.70 -8.34
N SER A 38 -9.93 0.47 -8.15
CA SER A 38 -10.65 -0.32 -9.14
C SER A 38 -11.96 -0.85 -8.55
N TYR A 39 -12.90 -1.21 -9.43
CA TYR A 39 -14.01 -2.07 -9.03
C TYR A 39 -13.64 -3.51 -9.34
N LEU A 40 -13.68 -4.36 -8.31
CA LEU A 40 -13.61 -5.80 -8.45
C LEU A 40 -15.02 -6.34 -8.25
N GLY A 41 -15.58 -6.94 -9.29
CA GLY A 41 -16.95 -7.39 -9.33
C GLY A 41 -17.09 -8.67 -10.13
N ARG A 42 -18.33 -9.13 -10.26
CA ARG A 42 -18.68 -10.35 -10.98
C ARG A 42 -18.68 -10.09 -12.48
N HIS A 43 -18.13 -11.00 -13.27
CA HIS A 43 -18.22 -10.88 -14.73
C HIS A 43 -19.65 -11.20 -15.21
N PRO A 44 -20.28 -10.33 -16.01
CA PRO A 44 -21.57 -10.65 -16.64
C PRO A 44 -21.47 -11.77 -17.68
N THR A 45 -22.52 -12.57 -17.82
CA THR A 45 -22.58 -13.64 -18.83
C THR A 45 -22.94 -13.06 -20.21
N GLY A 46 -22.50 -13.72 -21.28
CA GLY A 46 -22.88 -13.34 -22.65
C GLY A 46 -22.21 -12.10 -23.22
N VAL A 47 -21.26 -11.48 -22.51
CA VAL A 47 -20.47 -10.32 -22.98
C VAL A 47 -18.98 -10.59 -22.90
N ASP A 48 -18.19 -9.85 -23.69
CA ASP A 48 -16.73 -9.93 -23.74
C ASP A 48 -16.19 -11.38 -23.82
N SER A 49 -15.38 -11.78 -22.83
CA SER A 49 -14.80 -13.12 -22.74
C SER A 49 -15.87 -14.21 -22.57
N CYS A 50 -17.03 -13.86 -22.01
CA CYS A 50 -18.16 -14.77 -21.81
C CYS A 50 -19.17 -14.78 -22.96
N ALA A 51 -18.88 -14.11 -24.09
CA ALA A 51 -19.74 -14.14 -25.26
C ALA A 51 -19.74 -15.52 -25.94
N ALA A 52 -20.86 -15.88 -26.56
CA ALA A 52 -21.02 -17.16 -27.24
C ALA A 52 -20.00 -17.33 -28.38
N GLY A 53 -19.37 -18.51 -28.47
CA GLY A 53 -18.31 -18.80 -29.44
C GLY A 53 -16.90 -18.35 -29.01
N ASN A 54 -16.75 -17.76 -27.82
CA ASN A 54 -15.44 -17.50 -27.23
C ASN A 54 -14.91 -18.75 -26.52
N VAL A 55 -13.58 -18.95 -26.47
CA VAL A 55 -12.95 -20.05 -25.72
C VAL A 55 -13.24 -19.98 -24.20
N TRP A 56 -13.68 -18.81 -23.72
CA TRP A 56 -14.08 -18.58 -22.33
C TRP A 56 -15.60 -18.48 -22.13
N GLU A 57 -16.41 -18.97 -23.08
CA GLU A 57 -17.88 -18.95 -23.02
C GLU A 57 -18.47 -19.59 -21.74
N ALA A 58 -17.76 -20.57 -21.14
CA ALA A 58 -18.13 -21.16 -19.85
C ALA A 58 -18.16 -20.16 -18.68
N CYS A 59 -17.61 -18.95 -18.87
CA CYS A 59 -17.72 -17.79 -17.99
C CYS A 59 -17.41 -18.06 -16.52
N TYR A 60 -16.24 -18.66 -16.24
CA TYR A 60 -15.77 -18.86 -14.86
C TYR A 60 -15.65 -17.54 -14.07
N GLY A 61 -15.45 -16.40 -14.73
CA GLY A 61 -15.45 -15.08 -14.08
C GLY A 61 -16.80 -14.65 -13.49
N ASN A 62 -17.89 -15.37 -13.78
CA ASN A 62 -19.21 -15.12 -13.19
C ASN A 62 -19.38 -15.78 -11.81
N THR A 63 -18.45 -16.62 -11.35
CA THR A 63 -18.54 -17.23 -10.01
C THR A 63 -17.80 -16.44 -8.93
N GLY A 64 -16.96 -15.49 -9.33
CA GLY A 64 -16.14 -14.68 -8.43
C GLY A 64 -16.45 -13.19 -8.53
N HIS A 65 -15.68 -12.39 -7.78
CA HIS A 65 -15.81 -10.93 -7.71
C HIS A 65 -14.49 -10.24 -8.10
N GLU A 66 -13.69 -10.85 -8.96
CA GLU A 66 -12.36 -10.42 -9.37
C GLU A 66 -12.31 -9.77 -10.78
N SER A 67 -13.46 -9.55 -11.40
CA SER A 67 -13.58 -8.94 -12.73
C SER A 67 -13.82 -7.43 -12.67
N PHE A 68 -13.43 -6.71 -13.72
CA PHE A 68 -13.52 -5.24 -13.74
C PHE A 68 -14.91 -4.75 -14.17
N TYR A 69 -15.92 -5.05 -13.37
CA TYR A 69 -17.33 -4.71 -13.60
C TYR A 69 -17.98 -4.15 -12.34
N ASP A 70 -18.98 -3.28 -12.52
CA ASP A 70 -19.77 -2.74 -11.41
C ASP A 70 -21.03 -3.57 -11.10
N GLU A 71 -21.80 -3.14 -10.10
CA GLU A 71 -23.03 -3.81 -9.68
C GLU A 71 -24.16 -3.77 -10.72
N ASN A 72 -24.04 -2.90 -11.74
CA ASN A 72 -24.97 -2.78 -12.86
C ASN A 72 -24.44 -3.52 -14.10
N GLU A 73 -23.47 -4.41 -13.90
CA GLU A 73 -22.83 -5.20 -14.95
C GLU A 73 -22.17 -4.34 -16.04
N GLN A 74 -21.80 -3.10 -15.71
CA GLN A 74 -21.08 -2.21 -16.62
C GLN A 74 -19.56 -2.36 -16.47
N PRO A 75 -18.81 -2.34 -17.58
CA PRO A 75 -17.36 -2.46 -17.53
C PRO A 75 -16.74 -1.26 -16.80
N ALA A 76 -15.86 -1.54 -15.85
CA ALA A 76 -15.21 -0.57 -14.97
C ALA A 76 -13.69 -0.70 -15.09
N LYS A 77 -13.08 0.02 -16.04
CA LYS A 77 -11.63 -0.03 -16.31
C LYS A 77 -10.80 -0.01 -15.00
N ARG A 78 -9.85 -0.93 -14.89
CA ARG A 78 -8.91 -1.00 -13.75
C ARG A 78 -8.26 0.36 -13.50
N GLY A 79 -8.21 0.79 -12.23
CA GLY A 79 -7.58 2.02 -11.79
C GLY A 79 -8.31 3.31 -12.16
N SER A 80 -9.56 3.24 -12.66
CA SER A 80 -10.30 4.42 -13.11
C SER A 80 -11.18 5.08 -12.04
N LYS A 81 -11.23 4.53 -10.82
CA LYS A 81 -12.23 4.91 -9.81
C LYS A 81 -11.72 5.90 -8.76
N GLY A 82 -10.57 6.51 -9.02
CA GLY A 82 -9.90 7.45 -8.13
C GLY A 82 -8.57 6.88 -7.65
N ASN A 83 -7.90 7.61 -6.75
CA ASN A 83 -6.68 7.19 -6.08
C ASN A 83 -6.89 7.28 -4.56
N LEU A 84 -6.16 6.47 -3.80
CA LEU A 84 -6.02 6.69 -2.37
C LEU A 84 -5.23 7.98 -2.08
N ASP A 85 -5.27 8.40 -0.82
CA ASP A 85 -4.52 9.57 -0.34
C ASP A 85 -3.01 9.39 -0.54
N TRP A 86 -2.30 10.52 -0.58
CA TRP A 86 -0.84 10.50 -0.60
C TRP A 86 -0.31 9.96 0.73
N VAL A 87 0.77 9.19 0.63
CA VAL A 87 1.47 8.59 1.77
C VAL A 87 2.79 9.31 1.93
N THR A 88 3.04 9.85 3.11
CA THR A 88 4.27 10.58 3.46
C THR A 88 4.89 9.96 4.70
N ASN A 89 6.12 9.49 4.58
CA ASN A 89 6.90 8.98 5.70
C ASN A 89 8.16 9.82 5.87
N VAL A 90 8.46 10.18 7.12
CA VAL A 90 9.71 10.83 7.51
C VAL A 90 10.24 10.12 8.74
N ASP A 91 11.43 9.55 8.59
CA ASP A 91 12.15 8.83 9.61
C ASP A 91 13.43 9.59 9.95
N LEU A 92 13.70 9.71 11.24
CA LEU A 92 14.89 10.40 11.75
C LEU A 92 15.72 9.42 12.57
N SER A 93 17.04 9.47 12.42
CA SER A 93 17.97 8.67 13.20
C SER A 93 19.07 9.52 13.80
N LEU A 94 19.52 9.13 14.98
CA LEU A 94 20.69 9.66 15.65
C LEU A 94 21.60 8.51 16.02
N THR A 95 22.86 8.58 15.62
CA THR A 95 23.90 7.60 15.92
C THR A 95 24.99 8.25 16.74
N TYR A 96 25.35 7.66 17.87
CA TYR A 96 26.46 8.06 18.73
C TYR A 96 27.51 6.95 18.74
N ILE A 97 28.78 7.30 18.54
CA ILE A 97 29.91 6.36 18.47
C ILE A 97 30.88 6.70 19.60
N THR A 98 31.42 5.70 20.29
CA THR A 98 32.42 5.88 21.35
C THR A 98 33.35 4.68 21.40
N GLU A 99 34.59 4.90 21.81
CA GLU A 99 35.55 3.82 22.03
C GLU A 99 35.44 3.29 23.47
N VAL A 100 35.40 1.97 23.63
CA VAL A 100 35.35 1.29 24.93
C VAL A 100 36.16 0.00 24.85
N MET A 101 37.10 -0.22 25.79
CA MET A 101 37.89 -1.46 25.88
C MET A 101 38.54 -1.88 24.55
N GLU A 102 39.20 -0.93 23.87
CA GLU A 102 39.90 -1.13 22.58
C GLU A 102 38.98 -1.46 21.39
N GLY A 103 37.65 -1.41 21.57
CA GLY A 103 36.66 -1.58 20.51
C GLY A 103 35.72 -0.40 20.33
N ASP A 104 35.01 -0.39 19.20
CA ASP A 104 34.04 0.64 18.84
C ASP A 104 32.63 0.26 19.33
N LEU A 105 32.03 1.11 20.14
CA LEU A 105 30.66 1.00 20.61
C LEU A 105 29.79 2.06 19.94
N SER A 106 28.76 1.63 19.22
CA SER A 106 27.78 2.52 18.58
C SER A 106 26.38 2.31 19.14
N PHE A 107 25.68 3.42 19.35
CA PHE A 107 24.28 3.48 19.72
C PHE A 107 23.51 4.21 18.64
N LYS A 108 22.42 3.61 18.16
CA LYS A 108 21.53 4.22 17.18
C LYS A 108 20.11 4.24 17.70
N ALA A 109 19.52 5.42 17.73
CA ALA A 109 18.09 5.61 17.93
C ALA A 109 17.46 6.03 16.60
N THR A 110 16.33 5.44 16.23
CA THR A 110 15.55 5.82 15.03
C THR A 110 14.10 6.00 15.42
N VAL A 111 13.52 7.13 15.05
CA VAL A 111 12.08 7.40 15.14
C VAL A 111 11.51 7.28 13.75
N TYR A 112 10.61 6.32 13.57
CA TYR A 112 9.90 6.08 12.31
C TYR A 112 8.57 6.83 12.31
N ASN A 113 8.14 7.31 11.15
CA ASN A 113 6.91 8.10 10.99
C ASN A 113 6.83 9.25 12.02
N VAL A 114 7.78 10.18 11.96
CA VAL A 114 7.93 11.30 12.91
C VAL A 114 6.71 12.21 12.95
N PHE A 115 5.87 12.22 11.92
CA PHE A 115 4.63 12.99 11.90
C PHE A 115 3.40 12.22 12.38
N ASP A 116 3.55 10.93 12.71
CA ASP A 116 2.44 10.04 13.11
C ASP A 116 1.25 10.11 12.14
N SER A 117 1.56 10.11 10.85
CA SER A 117 0.52 10.13 9.82
C SER A 117 -0.17 8.76 9.78
N ASP A 118 -1.45 8.69 9.37
CA ASP A 118 -2.25 7.45 9.24
C ASP A 118 -3.09 7.38 7.94
N SER A 119 -2.44 7.50 6.79
CA SER A 119 -3.03 7.35 5.46
C SER A 119 -3.37 5.89 5.18
N ALA A 120 -4.55 5.66 4.58
CA ALA A 120 -4.94 4.35 4.08
C ALA A 120 -4.05 3.96 2.88
N THR A 121 -3.44 2.78 2.96
CA THR A 121 -2.60 2.23 1.88
C THR A 121 -3.37 1.21 1.04
N ASN A 122 -4.47 0.68 1.59
CA ASN A 122 -5.31 -0.29 0.91
C ASN A 122 -6.78 -0.19 1.34
N ILE A 123 -7.69 -0.55 0.44
CA ILE A 123 -9.13 -0.60 0.68
C ILE A 123 -9.71 -1.88 0.10
N ASN A 124 -10.89 -2.25 0.58
CA ASN A 124 -11.71 -3.28 -0.04
C ASN A 124 -12.26 -2.76 -1.38
N GLU A 125 -11.73 -3.30 -2.48
CA GLU A 125 -12.13 -2.95 -3.85
C GLU A 125 -13.24 -3.85 -4.41
N THR A 126 -13.69 -4.85 -3.65
CA THR A 126 -14.81 -5.73 -4.03
C THR A 126 -16.09 -4.91 -4.06
N ARG A 127 -16.49 -4.53 -5.26
CA ARG A 127 -17.62 -3.65 -5.57
C ARG A 127 -18.95 -4.37 -5.51
N THR A 128 -19.00 -5.63 -5.92
CA THR A 128 -20.25 -6.39 -6.02
C THR A 128 -20.34 -7.47 -4.96
N SER A 129 -21.56 -7.82 -4.58
CA SER A 129 -21.92 -8.93 -3.69
C SER A 129 -23.25 -9.52 -4.14
N LEU A 130 -23.63 -10.68 -3.61
CA LEU A 130 -24.98 -11.24 -3.78
C LEU A 130 -25.80 -10.98 -2.52
N ASN A 131 -27.04 -10.52 -2.69
CA ASN A 131 -27.98 -10.45 -1.58
C ASN A 131 -28.59 -11.83 -1.27
N ASP A 132 -29.44 -11.92 -0.25
CA ASP A 132 -30.08 -13.18 0.17
C ASP A 132 -30.95 -13.82 -0.93
N ASP A 133 -31.44 -13.02 -1.88
CA ASP A 133 -32.21 -13.46 -3.04
C ASP A 133 -31.33 -13.87 -4.24
N GLY A 134 -30.00 -13.79 -4.11
CA GLY A 134 -29.04 -14.08 -5.17
C GLY A 134 -28.89 -12.98 -6.23
N ASN A 135 -29.46 -11.81 -6.00
CA ASN A 135 -29.32 -10.65 -6.89
C ASN A 135 -27.96 -9.96 -6.69
N LEU A 136 -27.36 -9.50 -7.78
CA LEU A 136 -26.13 -8.72 -7.75
C LEU A 136 -26.43 -7.34 -7.16
N VAL A 137 -25.72 -7.01 -6.09
CA VAL A 137 -25.85 -5.73 -5.38
C VAL A 137 -24.48 -5.11 -5.15
N LYS A 138 -24.46 -3.81 -4.83
CA LYS A 138 -23.25 -3.16 -4.33
C LYS A 138 -22.85 -3.75 -2.98
N ASN A 139 -21.58 -4.12 -2.84
CA ASN A 139 -21.00 -4.51 -1.57
C ASN A 139 -20.98 -3.32 -0.60
N ALA A 140 -21.52 -3.51 0.61
CA ALA A 140 -21.53 -2.50 1.67
C ALA A 140 -20.11 -2.17 2.17
N ASP A 141 -19.19 -3.13 2.09
CA ASP A 141 -17.81 -2.95 2.56
C ASP A 141 -16.89 -2.29 1.51
N TYR A 142 -17.40 -2.03 0.30
CA TYR A 142 -16.61 -1.36 -0.74
C TYR A 142 -16.07 -0.02 -0.24
N GLY A 143 -14.75 0.17 -0.31
CA GLY A 143 -14.05 1.37 0.15
C GLY A 143 -13.67 1.36 1.62
N SER A 144 -14.00 0.31 2.39
CA SER A 144 -13.49 0.15 3.75
C SER A 144 -11.97 -0.04 3.73
N ILE A 145 -11.28 0.53 4.71
CA ILE A 145 -9.82 0.51 4.79
C ILE A 145 -9.38 -0.88 5.28
N THR A 146 -8.49 -1.52 4.53
CA THR A 146 -7.93 -2.83 4.90
C THR A 146 -6.52 -2.71 5.44
N ASP A 147 -5.74 -1.75 4.96
CA ASP A 147 -4.38 -1.49 5.42
C ASP A 147 -4.10 0.01 5.55
N ARG A 148 -3.21 0.32 6.48
CA ARG A 148 -2.76 1.67 6.83
C ARG A 148 -1.24 1.71 6.88
N GLN A 149 -0.69 2.92 6.79
CA GLN A 149 0.73 3.09 7.05
C GLN A 149 1.06 2.80 8.52
N THR A 150 2.26 2.31 8.77
CA THR A 150 2.73 2.01 10.13
C THR A 150 2.74 3.27 10.99
N GLU A 151 2.25 3.14 12.22
CA GLU A 151 2.25 4.18 13.24
C GLU A 151 3.67 4.62 13.62
N ARG A 152 3.78 5.70 14.38
CA ARG A 152 5.06 6.12 14.94
C ARG A 152 5.61 5.07 15.91
N TYR A 153 6.85 4.64 15.70
CA TYR A 153 7.58 3.82 16.66
C TYR A 153 9.06 4.18 16.71
N VAL A 154 9.73 3.69 17.77
CA VAL A 154 11.14 3.96 18.03
C VAL A 154 11.91 2.66 18.04
N SER A 155 13.07 2.62 17.37
CA SER A 155 14.04 1.54 17.44
C SER A 155 15.32 2.03 18.09
N PHE A 156 15.87 1.20 18.98
CA PHE A 156 17.18 1.41 19.59
C PHE A 156 18.07 0.21 19.29
N VAL A 157 19.29 0.47 18.83
CA VAL A 157 20.29 -0.54 18.47
C VAL A 157 21.60 -0.18 19.13
N ALA A 158 22.22 -1.14 19.81
CA ALA A 158 23.59 -1.05 20.28
C ALA A 158 24.45 -2.07 19.53
N ARG A 159 25.62 -1.66 19.05
CA ARG A 159 26.57 -2.53 18.34
C ARG A 159 27.97 -2.28 18.88
N TYR A 160 28.66 -3.37 19.21
CA TYR A 160 30.06 -3.37 19.61
C TYR A 160 30.90 -4.11 18.56
N GLU A 161 32.04 -3.54 18.20
CA GLU A 161 33.01 -4.10 17.25
C GLU A 161 34.38 -4.18 17.93
N PHE A 162 35.05 -5.34 17.80
CA PHE A 162 36.27 -5.71 18.52
C PHE A 162 37.45 -5.89 17.57
#